data_AF-A0AAU0L8J6-F1
#
_entry.id   AF-A0AAU0L8J6-F1
#
_cell.length_a   1.000
_cell.length_b   1.000
_cell.length_c   1.000
_cell.angle_alpha   90.00
_cell.angle_beta   90.00
_cell.angle_gamma   90.00
#
_symmetry.space_group_name_H-M   'P 1'
#
loop_
_entity.id
_entity.type
_entity.pdbx_description
1 polymer ?
#
loop_
_entity_poly.entity_id
_entity_poly.type
_entity_poly.pdbx_seq_one_letter_code
_entity_poly.pdbx_strand_id
1 'polypeptide(L)'
;MPASVHPAQAVASPPDPETLATDALCHISAALSVLEMHVERSSRAMVIGVRDLLRGYHLKADRAAAEQPVEALASSVLPQMSADLQGLLEIIDRVNDDETDDPILYAVSYLLRAAKRFSDAAPQA
;
A
#
# COMPACT_ATOMS: atom_id res chain seq x y z
N MET A 1 -20.05 -47.97 -6.19
CA MET A 1 -20.49 -46.56 -6.07
C MET A 1 -20.30 -46.13 -4.62
N PRO A 2 -19.38 -45.20 -4.38
CA PRO A 2 -19.77 -44.01 -3.62
C PRO A 2 -19.43 -42.75 -4.43
N ALA A 3 -20.35 -41.79 -4.42
CA ALA A 3 -20.18 -40.49 -5.04
C ALA A 3 -19.17 -39.68 -4.22
N SER A 4 -18.01 -39.40 -4.81
CA SER A 4 -17.06 -38.43 -4.29
C SER A 4 -17.66 -37.04 -4.47
N VAL A 5 -18.14 -36.47 -3.37
CA VAL A 5 -18.53 -35.05 -3.30
C VAL A 5 -17.26 -34.22 -3.50
N HIS A 6 -17.10 -33.63 -4.67
CA HIS A 6 -16.12 -32.56 -4.89
C HIS A 6 -16.52 -31.38 -4.00
N PRO A 7 -15.63 -30.83 -3.17
CA PRO A 7 -15.91 -29.54 -2.55
C PRO A 7 -15.97 -28.53 -3.68
N ALA A 8 -17.17 -27.98 -3.89
CA ALA A 8 -17.36 -26.84 -4.77
C ALA A 8 -16.37 -25.76 -4.35
N GLN A 9 -15.39 -25.47 -5.20
CA GLN A 9 -14.62 -24.24 -5.10
C GLN A 9 -15.65 -23.12 -5.13
N ALA A 10 -15.90 -22.51 -3.96
CA ALA A 10 -16.56 -21.24 -3.89
C ALA A 10 -15.70 -20.29 -4.74
N VAL A 11 -16.19 -19.95 -5.92
CA VAL A 11 -15.62 -18.90 -6.75
C VAL A 11 -15.72 -17.65 -5.90
N ALA A 12 -14.63 -17.28 -5.23
CA ALA A 12 -14.59 -16.07 -4.45
C ALA A 12 -14.88 -14.93 -5.42
N SER A 13 -15.95 -14.18 -5.17
CA SER A 13 -16.23 -12.96 -5.93
C SER A 13 -14.97 -12.09 -5.94
N PRO A 14 -14.65 -11.43 -7.07
CA PRO A 14 -13.52 -10.52 -7.11
C PRO A 14 -13.65 -9.49 -5.99
N PRO A 15 -12.54 -9.15 -5.30
CA PRO A 15 -12.57 -8.20 -4.21
C PRO A 15 -13.11 -6.85 -4.69
N ASP A 16 -13.98 -6.26 -3.86
CA ASP A 16 -14.63 -4.98 -4.14
C ASP A 16 -13.59 -3.83 -4.17
N PRO A 17 -13.59 -2.96 -5.20
CA PRO A 17 -12.59 -1.89 -5.33
C PRO A 17 -12.58 -0.89 -4.18
N GLU A 18 -13.73 -0.56 -3.57
CA GLU A 18 -13.79 0.34 -2.42
C GLU A 18 -13.11 -0.29 -1.20
N THR A 19 -13.35 -1.58 -0.98
CA THR A 19 -12.71 -2.35 0.09
C THR A 19 -11.20 -2.42 -0.12
N LEU A 20 -10.74 -2.71 -1.35
CA LEU A 20 -9.31 -2.72 -1.67
C LEU A 20 -8.65 -1.35 -1.46
N ALA A 21 -9.31 -0.26 -1.87
CA ALA A 21 -8.81 1.10 -1.67
C ALA A 21 -8.72 1.44 -0.18
N THR A 22 -9.75 1.08 0.58
CA THR A 22 -9.79 1.26 2.03
C THR A 22 -8.65 0.50 2.73
N ASP A 23 -8.46 -0.78 2.38
CA ASP A 23 -7.40 -1.61 2.96
C ASP A 23 -6.01 -1.09 2.60
N ALA A 24 -5.81 -0.68 1.34
CA ALA A 24 -4.55 -0.08 0.90
C ALA A 24 -4.26 1.22 1.67
N LEU A 25 -5.24 2.13 1.77
CA LEU A 25 -5.11 3.38 2.52
C LEU A 25 -4.82 3.14 3.99
N CYS A 26 -5.49 2.18 4.63
CA CYS A 26 -5.24 1.82 6.02
C CYS A 26 -3.76 1.44 6.26
N HIS A 27 -3.17 0.63 5.37
CA HIS A 27 -1.76 0.25 5.47
C HIS A 27 -0.82 1.43 5.19
N ILE A 28 -1.17 2.32 4.26
CA ILE A 28 -0.42 3.56 3.98
C ILE A 28 -0.45 4.48 5.20
N SER A 29 -1.61 4.69 5.82
CA SER A 29 -1.74 5.51 7.04
C SER A 29 -0.93 4.93 8.19
N ALA A 30 -0.97 3.60 8.39
CA ALA A 30 -0.16 2.93 9.40
C ALA A 30 1.35 3.12 9.16
N ALA A 31 1.80 2.95 7.91
CA ALA A 31 3.19 3.19 7.55
C ALA A 31 3.63 4.64 7.80
N LEU A 32 2.74 5.59 7.50
CA LEU A 32 2.99 7.02 7.73
C LEU A 32 3.10 7.33 9.22
N SER A 33 2.20 6.82 10.06
CA SER A 33 2.28 7.02 11.51
C SER A 33 3.58 6.46 12.11
N VAL A 34 4.03 5.29 11.64
CA VAL A 34 5.32 4.70 12.06
C VAL A 34 6.49 5.60 11.66
N LEU A 35 6.48 6.13 10.43
CA LEU A 35 7.50 7.06 9.96
C LEU A 35 7.50 8.38 10.74
N GLU A 36 6.33 8.94 11.03
CA GLU A 36 6.17 10.17 11.83
C GLU A 36 6.77 10.01 13.23
N MET A 37 6.50 8.88 13.90
CA MET A 37 7.12 8.57 15.20
C MET A 37 8.64 8.39 15.12
N HIS A 38 9.14 7.93 13.97
CA HIS A 38 10.56 7.66 13.77
C HIS A 38 11.35 8.94 13.48
N VAL A 39 10.81 9.85 12.66
CA VAL A 39 11.45 11.15 12.37
C VAL A 39 11.48 12.09 13.58
N GLU A 40 10.58 11.93 14.56
CA GLU A 40 10.67 12.65 15.85
C GLU A 40 11.96 12.31 16.61
N ARG A 41 12.52 11.11 16.38
CA ARG A 41 13.70 10.58 17.06
C ARG A 41 14.93 10.48 16.16
N SER A 42 14.78 10.76 14.87
CA SER A 42 15.80 10.58 13.84
C SER A 42 16.06 11.89 13.09
N SER A 43 17.30 12.35 13.07
CA SER A 43 17.73 13.53 12.30
C SER A 43 18.14 13.21 10.86
N ARG A 44 17.89 11.99 10.38
CA ARG A 44 18.28 11.55 9.03
C ARG A 44 17.40 12.23 7.98
N ALA A 45 17.99 13.13 7.20
CA ALA A 45 17.29 13.88 6.14
C ALA A 45 16.58 12.97 5.13
N MET A 46 17.16 11.81 4.80
CA MET A 46 16.55 10.84 3.89
C MET A 46 15.24 10.25 4.45
N VAL A 47 15.21 9.94 5.75
CA VAL A 47 14.00 9.40 6.42
C VAL A 47 12.89 10.45 6.47
N ILE A 48 13.25 11.71 6.74
CA ILE A 48 12.34 12.86 6.67
C ILE A 48 11.75 12.98 5.26
N GLY A 49 12.57 12.86 4.22
CA GLY A 49 12.14 12.90 2.83
C GLY A 49 11.19 11.76 2.46
N VAL A 50 11.47 10.52 2.89
CA VAL A 50 10.57 9.36 2.71
C VAL A 50 9.22 9.62 3.36
N ARG A 51 9.20 10.15 4.59
CA ARG A 51 7.98 10.51 5.32
C ARG A 51 7.17 11.56 4.58
N ASP A 52 7.80 12.62 4.09
CA ASP A 52 7.12 13.68 3.35
C ASP A 52 6.56 13.18 2.00
N LEU A 53 7.30 12.33 1.30
CA LEU A 53 6.86 11.71 0.05
C LEU A 53 5.65 10.80 0.27
N LEU A 54 5.72 9.90 1.27
CA LEU A 54 4.60 9.03 1.63
C LEU A 54 3.36 9.83 2.04
N ARG A 55 3.53 10.92 2.79
CA ARG A 55 2.44 11.82 3.17
C ARG A 55 1.75 12.43 1.94
N GLY A 56 2.53 12.84 0.95
CA GLY A 56 2.01 13.35 -0.33
C GLY A 56 1.20 12.30 -1.09
N TYR A 57 1.72 11.08 -1.20
CA TYR A 57 1.00 9.97 -1.84
C TYR A 57 -0.27 9.59 -1.09
N HIS A 58 -0.21 9.52 0.24
CA HIS A 58 -1.38 9.26 1.07
C HIS A 58 -2.49 10.30 0.83
N LEU A 59 -2.18 11.60 0.88
CA LEU A 59 -3.17 12.65 0.66
C LEU A 59 -3.79 12.59 -0.73
N LYS A 60 -2.98 12.34 -1.75
CA LYS A 60 -3.45 12.19 -3.14
C LYS A 60 -4.38 10.98 -3.27
N ALA A 61 -4.00 9.84 -2.69
CA ALA A 61 -4.76 8.60 -2.74
C ALA A 61 -6.07 8.70 -1.96
N ASP A 62 -6.05 9.26 -0.75
CA ASP A 62 -7.21 9.46 0.13
C ASP A 62 -8.26 10.35 -0.57
N ARG A 63 -7.80 11.47 -1.13
CA ARG A 63 -8.67 12.35 -1.92
C ARG A 63 -9.26 11.65 -3.14
N ALA A 64 -8.43 10.91 -3.90
CA ALA A 64 -8.90 10.20 -5.07
C ALA A 64 -9.91 9.11 -4.71
N ALA A 65 -9.70 8.37 -3.62
CA ALA A 65 -10.62 7.35 -3.15
C ALA A 65 -11.96 7.94 -2.67
N ALA A 66 -11.95 9.14 -2.08
CA ALA A 66 -13.16 9.81 -1.61
C ALA A 66 -13.97 10.50 -2.73
N GLU A 67 -13.30 10.99 -3.78
CA GLU A 67 -13.94 11.80 -4.84
C GLU A 67 -14.33 11.00 -6.09
N GLN A 68 -13.66 9.88 -6.37
CA GLN A 68 -13.85 9.12 -7.61
C GLN A 68 -14.96 8.05 -7.47
N PRO A 69 -15.67 7.75 -8.57
CA PRO A 69 -16.62 6.63 -8.59
C PRO A 69 -15.90 5.28 -8.51
N VAL A 70 -16.63 4.23 -8.09
CA VAL A 70 -16.10 2.87 -7.87
C VAL A 70 -15.36 2.31 -9.10
N GLU A 71 -15.88 2.58 -10.30
CA GLU A 71 -15.26 2.13 -11.55
C GLU A 71 -13.89 2.78 -11.78
N ALA A 72 -13.73 4.04 -11.36
CA ALA A 72 -12.46 4.76 -11.42
C ALA A 72 -11.48 4.28 -10.34
N LEU A 73 -11.97 3.74 -9.21
CA LEU A 73 -11.10 3.13 -8.20
C LEU A 73 -10.30 1.96 -8.78
N ALA A 74 -10.99 1.03 -9.45
CA ALA A 74 -10.36 -0.15 -10.06
C ALA A 74 -9.48 0.22 -11.27
N SER A 75 -9.98 1.11 -12.14
CA SER A 75 -9.32 1.39 -13.43
C SER A 75 -8.21 2.43 -13.35
N SER A 76 -8.15 3.25 -12.30
CA SER A 76 -7.18 4.36 -12.22
C SER A 76 -6.56 4.59 -10.85
N VAL A 77 -7.35 4.63 -9.76
CA VAL A 77 -6.84 5.00 -8.44
C VAL A 77 -5.94 3.92 -7.87
N LEU A 78 -6.40 2.66 -7.82
CA LEU A 78 -5.62 1.53 -7.34
C LEU A 78 -4.34 1.30 -8.18
N PRO A 79 -4.39 1.32 -9.53
CA PRO A 79 -3.19 1.27 -10.36
C PRO A 79 -2.19 2.40 -10.06
N GLN A 80 -2.66 3.64 -9.90
CA GLN A 80 -1.78 4.77 -9.58
C GLN A 80 -1.17 4.63 -8.19
N MET A 81 -1.95 4.20 -7.20
CA MET A 81 -1.44 3.90 -5.85
C MET A 81 -0.35 2.83 -5.90
N SER A 82 -0.56 1.75 -6.64
CA SER A 82 0.45 0.69 -6.79
C SER A 82 1.76 1.21 -7.39
N ALA A 83 1.68 2.07 -8.42
CA ALA A 83 2.85 2.68 -9.03
C ALA A 83 3.59 3.64 -8.08
N ASP A 84 2.85 4.51 -7.38
CA ASP A 84 3.40 5.44 -6.40
C ASP A 84 4.09 4.66 -5.24
N LEU A 85 3.49 3.57 -4.79
CA LEU A 85 4.05 2.68 -3.75
C LEU A 85 5.29 1.92 -4.22
N GLN A 86 5.32 1.46 -5.48
CA GLN A 86 6.49 0.79 -6.05
C GLN A 86 7.70 1.73 -6.04
N GLY A 87 7.53 2.96 -6.52
CA GLY A 87 8.60 3.96 -6.51
C GLY A 87 9.08 4.29 -5.11
N LEU A 88 8.17 4.39 -4.14
CA LEU A 88 8.53 4.64 -2.74
C LEU A 88 9.31 3.46 -2.12
N LEU A 89 8.90 2.22 -2.38
CA LEU A 89 9.60 1.03 -1.89
C LEU A 89 11.04 0.97 -2.41
N GLU A 90 11.27 1.28 -3.68
CA GLU A 90 12.63 1.35 -4.25
C GLU A 90 13.50 2.41 -3.57
N ILE A 91 12.91 3.54 -3.18
CA ILE A 91 13.63 4.58 -2.42
C ILE A 91 13.96 4.08 -1.02
N ILE A 92 13.01 3.44 -0.33
CA ILE A 92 13.24 2.95 1.03
C ILE A 92 14.28 1.83 1.04
N ASP A 93 14.20 0.88 0.10
CA ASP A 93 15.18 -0.21 -0.01
C ASP A 93 16.60 0.36 -0.20
N ARG A 94 16.79 1.39 -1.06
CA ARG A 94 18.09 2.08 -1.20
C ARG A 94 18.54 2.80 0.08
N VAL A 95 17.64 3.50 0.77
CA VAL A 95 17.96 4.20 2.03
C VAL A 95 18.33 3.21 3.14
N ASN A 96 17.76 2.01 3.11
CA ASN A 96 18.00 0.97 4.11
C ASN A 96 19.29 0.18 3.83
N ASP A 97 19.56 -0.13 2.57
CA ASP A 97 20.77 -0.82 2.11
C ASP A 97 22.03 0.01 2.35
N ASP A 98 21.93 1.35 2.33
CA ASP A 98 23.12 2.19 2.37
C ASP A 98 23.90 2.06 3.68
N GLU A 99 23.31 1.99 4.89
CA GLU A 99 24.14 1.92 6.12
C GLU A 99 23.50 1.42 7.45
N THR A 100 22.21 1.03 7.56
CA THR A 100 21.62 0.97 8.93
C THR A 100 20.74 -0.23 9.29
N ASP A 101 20.29 -1.06 8.34
CA ASP A 101 19.38 -2.18 8.64
C ASP A 101 18.25 -1.74 9.60
N ASP A 102 17.63 -0.60 9.28
CA ASP A 102 16.74 0.10 10.22
C ASP A 102 15.43 -0.69 10.36
N PRO A 103 15.15 -1.27 11.55
CA PRO A 103 13.98 -2.12 11.73
C PRO A 103 12.67 -1.35 11.51
N ILE A 104 12.69 -0.02 11.68
CA ILE A 104 11.52 0.81 11.42
C ILE A 104 11.29 0.95 9.91
N LEU A 105 12.34 1.20 9.12
CA LEU A 105 12.22 1.24 7.65
C LEU A 105 11.80 -0.12 7.07
N TYR A 106 12.24 -1.22 7.69
CA TYR A 106 11.76 -2.55 7.34
C TYR A 106 10.25 -2.72 7.62
N ALA A 107 9.77 -2.31 8.79
CA ALA A 107 8.36 -2.37 9.16
C ALA A 107 7.49 -1.50 8.23
N VAL A 108 7.97 -0.30 7.89
CA VAL A 108 7.33 0.60 6.93
C VAL A 108 7.25 -0.07 5.56
N SER A 109 8.35 -0.64 5.06
CA SER A 109 8.38 -1.36 3.78
C SER A 109 7.41 -2.54 3.76
N TYR A 110 7.30 -3.27 4.87
CA TYR A 110 6.33 -4.37 4.99
C TYR A 110 4.89 -3.88 4.85
N LEU A 111 4.52 -2.78 5.54
CA LEU A 111 3.18 -2.18 5.45
C LEU A 111 2.89 -1.67 4.04
N LEU A 112 3.85 -1.00 3.40
CA LEU A 112 3.69 -0.50 2.03
C LEU A 112 3.59 -1.63 0.99
N ARG A 113 4.31 -2.74 1.19
CA ARG A 113 4.15 -3.95 0.37
C ARG A 113 2.76 -4.56 0.54
N ALA A 114 2.19 -4.54 1.74
CA ALA A 114 0.81 -4.97 1.97
C ALA A 114 -0.18 -4.03 1.24
N ALA A 115 -0.04 -2.71 1.40
CA ALA A 115 -0.84 -1.73 0.67
C ALA A 115 -0.81 -1.97 -0.85
N LYS A 116 0.40 -2.17 -1.39
CA LYS A 116 0.60 -2.42 -2.82
C LYS A 116 -0.12 -3.68 -3.29
N ARG A 117 -0.12 -4.78 -2.51
CA ARG A 117 -0.84 -6.01 -2.86
C ARG A 117 -2.36 -5.78 -2.98
N PHE A 118 -2.94 -4.95 -2.11
CA PHE A 118 -4.35 -4.56 -2.25
C PHE A 118 -4.57 -3.71 -3.49
N SER A 119 -3.68 -2.76 -3.77
CA SER A 119 -3.71 -1.96 -5.00
C SER A 119 -3.55 -2.79 -6.28
N ASP A 120 -2.76 -3.86 -6.25
CA ASP A 120 -2.56 -4.78 -7.37
C ASP A 120 -3.73 -5.76 -7.58
N ALA A 121 -4.53 -6.00 -6.54
CA ALA A 121 -5.65 -6.95 -6.57
C ALA A 121 -6.89 -6.41 -7.29
N ALA A 122 -6.85 -5.15 -7.75
CA ALA A 122 -7.92 -4.54 -8.53
C ALA A 122 -8.16 -5.36 -9.82
N PRO A 123 -9.42 -5.74 -10.12
CA PRO A 123 -9.73 -6.39 -11.39
C PRO A 123 -9.36 -5.46 -12.55
N GLN A 124 -8.50 -5.92 -13.45
CA GLN A 124 -8.19 -5.20 -14.70
C GLN A 124 -9.47 -5.18 -15.55
N ALA A 125 -10.00 -4.00 -15.84
CA ALA A 125 -11.17 -3.80 -16.69
C ALA A 125 -10.90 -4.16 -18.16
#